data_AF-A0A516SJK6-F1
#
_entry.id   AF-A0A516SJK6-F1
#
_cell.length_a   1.000
_cell.length_b   1.000
_cell.length_c   1.000
_cell.angle_alpha   90.00
_cell.angle_beta   90.00
_cell.angle_gamma   90.00
#
_symmetry.space_group_name_H-M   'P 1'
#
loop_
_entity.id
_entity.type
_entity.pdbx_description
1 polymer ?
#
loop_
_entity_poly.entity_id
_entity_poly.type
_entity_poly.pdbx_seq_one_letter_code
_entity_poly.pdbx_strand_id
1 'polypeptide(L)'
;MKEVCYWAFCFAPPSGSPPNKIFGFSEFLAAVALLAIVYTITDVRYKFRIAVAPGPLYKSTFAVMTIIGLQTLLTEVWINEKWWTLSPTWLTLSIWQGIFGLLFLGTFLTWMYYAFLYPAIFGKRNAERYRMELYRYILRGDEDELKIIAHEVALSAKSLVAKSYCIPNPYHDVNKPLITTSNVTETGKHAGSILLLIANRKFCRQIVGASPVTAQEIFNAMSNTKVFNIPIGHFARNITIEAIAHGESFLYEEAEGFNSGLLGYIKPVSQAVYGDFNLIESLATYSISAFDISPEEQYKWKSTQWEAYYTAFLYTLEDCLTMDLQLQRSLPVSLTFMRIQQAFHDIKNMDELKAYSGDTLHRLVVAANFIEKAVNLISSQKLHPVLSHGVNNRPRLNGILDDVAELIFEIFFTLSCIRKSIGLEENFNRSFLWGSLWGLGKPGAAWKIIRLKVRRLLYDSITFLAKAPNPKDSRILGLCLNELGFTTNKNDRSTHALKKVTISWVKENYLKLRQKSPAIAETVLIGRLSFDEAESRLVLTHSTKIYLDLLRPEDSSHGAIVADEI
;
A
#
# COMPACT_ATOMS: atom_id res chain seq x y z
N MET A 1 -75.92 -20.27 -34.67
CA MET A 1 -74.93 -21.31 -34.27
C MET A 1 -75.09 -21.50 -32.78
N LYS A 2 -75.21 -22.75 -32.32
CA LYS A 2 -75.58 -23.05 -30.92
C LYS A 2 -74.36 -22.94 -30.02
N GLU A 3 -74.48 -22.17 -28.93
CA GLU A 3 -73.53 -22.21 -27.83
C GLU A 3 -73.53 -23.62 -27.21
N VAL A 4 -72.36 -24.15 -26.90
CA VAL A 4 -72.21 -25.44 -26.21
C VAL A 4 -71.76 -25.17 -24.78
N CYS A 5 -72.67 -25.38 -23.84
CA CYS A 5 -72.39 -25.16 -22.42
C CYS A 5 -72.02 -26.46 -21.72
N TYR A 6 -70.91 -26.45 -20.98
CA TYR A 6 -70.52 -27.51 -20.06
C TYR A 6 -70.31 -26.91 -18.67
N TRP A 7 -71.14 -27.32 -17.71
CA TRP A 7 -71.16 -26.77 -16.35
C TRP A 7 -71.33 -25.24 -16.33
N ALA A 8 -70.31 -24.48 -15.91
CA ALA A 8 -70.35 -23.02 -15.79
C ALA A 8 -69.74 -22.28 -17.00
N PHE A 9 -69.33 -23.01 -18.05
CA PHE A 9 -68.64 -22.45 -19.21
C PHE A 9 -69.45 -22.72 -20.48
N CYS A 10 -69.86 -21.65 -21.19
CA CYS A 10 -70.43 -21.78 -22.53
C CYS A 10 -69.40 -21.44 -23.58
N PHE A 11 -69.35 -22.25 -24.64
CA PHE A 11 -68.48 -22.06 -25.78
C PHE A 11 -69.32 -21.56 -26.96
N ALA A 12 -68.95 -20.40 -27.49
CA ALA A 12 -69.57 -19.79 -28.65
C ALA A 12 -68.52 -19.53 -29.74
N PRO A 13 -68.85 -19.69 -31.03
CA PRO A 13 -68.00 -19.20 -32.11
C PRO A 13 -67.89 -17.67 -32.01
N PRO A 14 -66.72 -17.08 -32.27
CA PRO A 14 -66.51 -15.65 -32.11
C PRO A 14 -67.48 -14.85 -33.00
N SER A 15 -68.36 -14.07 -32.37
CA SER A 15 -69.37 -13.26 -33.04
C SER A 15 -68.82 -11.87 -33.39
N GLY A 16 -68.60 -11.61 -34.69
CA GLY A 16 -68.59 -10.27 -35.31
C GLY A 16 -67.54 -9.23 -34.87
N SER A 17 -66.77 -8.74 -35.85
CA SER A 17 -65.72 -7.71 -35.80
C SER A 17 -64.47 -8.07 -34.96
N PRO A 18 -63.25 -7.89 -35.50
CA PRO A 18 -62.03 -8.19 -34.75
C PRO A 18 -61.97 -7.28 -33.51
N PRO A 19 -61.80 -7.84 -32.30
CA PRO A 19 -61.63 -7.05 -31.09
C PRO A 19 -60.42 -6.11 -31.21
N ASN A 20 -60.50 -4.95 -30.56
CA ASN A 20 -59.40 -3.97 -30.54
C ASN A 20 -58.15 -4.63 -29.95
N LYS A 21 -57.12 -4.80 -30.80
CA LYS A 21 -55.82 -5.38 -30.45
C LYS A 21 -55.02 -4.35 -29.65
N ILE A 22 -54.68 -4.68 -28.40
CA ILE A 22 -53.88 -3.81 -27.53
C ILE A 22 -52.41 -4.25 -27.53
N PHE A 23 -52.16 -5.56 -27.45
CA PHE A 23 -50.82 -6.15 -27.43
C PHE A 23 -50.87 -7.58 -27.96
N GLY A 24 -50.30 -7.82 -29.14
CA GLY A 24 -50.20 -9.16 -29.73
C GLY A 24 -48.78 -9.53 -30.11
N PHE A 25 -48.65 -10.53 -30.98
CA PHE A 25 -47.38 -11.16 -31.28
C PHE A 25 -46.44 -10.22 -32.04
N SER A 26 -46.96 -9.40 -32.95
CA SER A 26 -46.21 -8.36 -33.65
C SER A 26 -45.59 -7.34 -32.69
N GLU A 27 -46.37 -6.84 -31.73
CA GLU A 27 -45.91 -5.87 -30.74
C GLU A 27 -44.90 -6.51 -29.77
N PHE A 28 -45.14 -7.74 -29.37
CA PHE A 28 -44.18 -8.52 -28.56
C PHE A 28 -42.85 -8.71 -29.28
N LEU A 29 -42.84 -9.11 -30.55
CA LEU A 29 -41.61 -9.28 -31.33
C LEU A 29 -40.85 -7.96 -31.47
N ALA A 30 -41.55 -6.86 -31.77
CA ALA A 30 -40.94 -5.53 -31.85
C ALA A 30 -40.30 -5.13 -30.51
N ALA A 31 -40.98 -5.38 -29.40
CA ALA A 31 -40.48 -5.06 -28.07
C ALA A 31 -39.29 -5.94 -27.64
N VAL A 32 -39.30 -7.24 -27.96
CA VAL A 32 -38.17 -8.15 -27.72
C VAL A 32 -36.97 -7.78 -28.59
N ALA A 33 -37.19 -7.41 -29.85
CA ALA A 33 -36.12 -6.94 -30.73
C ALA A 33 -35.46 -5.67 -30.17
N LEU A 34 -36.26 -4.71 -29.69
CA LEU A 34 -35.75 -3.51 -29.04
C LEU A 34 -34.96 -3.84 -27.76
N LEU A 35 -35.47 -4.76 -26.93
CA LEU A 35 -34.78 -5.23 -25.73
C LEU A 35 -33.43 -5.87 -26.08
N ALA A 36 -33.38 -6.70 -27.12
CA ALA A 36 -32.15 -7.33 -27.57
C ALA A 36 -31.12 -6.29 -28.03
N ILE A 37 -31.55 -5.28 -28.79
CA ILE A 37 -30.69 -4.17 -29.21
C ILE A 37 -30.15 -3.41 -27.98
N VAL A 38 -31.03 -3.01 -27.05
CA VAL A 38 -30.63 -2.35 -25.81
C VAL A 38 -29.63 -3.20 -25.04
N TYR A 39 -29.89 -4.50 -24.89
CA TYR A 39 -28.98 -5.43 -24.20
C TYR A 39 -27.61 -5.52 -24.88
N THR A 40 -27.56 -5.57 -26.21
CA THR A 40 -26.28 -5.63 -26.94
C THR A 40 -25.45 -4.35 -26.78
N ILE A 41 -26.10 -3.18 -26.76
CA ILE A 41 -25.44 -1.87 -26.68
C ILE A 41 -25.13 -1.46 -25.23
N THR A 42 -25.79 -2.08 -24.24
CA THR A 42 -25.56 -1.72 -22.83
C THR A 42 -24.13 -1.98 -22.39
N ASP A 43 -23.60 -0.99 -21.68
CA ASP A 43 -22.30 -1.00 -21.06
C ASP A 43 -22.17 -2.12 -19.99
N VAL A 44 -20.93 -2.49 -19.73
CA VAL A 44 -20.47 -3.52 -18.79
C VAL A 44 -21.02 -3.26 -17.39
N ARG A 45 -21.10 -1.98 -16.99
CA ARG A 45 -21.72 -1.56 -15.72
C ARG A 45 -23.09 -2.18 -15.51
N TYR A 46 -23.95 -2.05 -16.52
CA TYR A 46 -25.34 -2.49 -16.44
C TYR A 46 -25.44 -4.01 -16.49
N LYS A 47 -24.63 -4.65 -17.34
CA LYS A 47 -24.53 -6.12 -17.43
C LYS A 47 -24.10 -6.73 -16.10
N PHE A 48 -23.14 -6.11 -15.40
CA PHE A 48 -22.73 -6.50 -14.06
C PHE A 48 -23.87 -6.37 -13.04
N ARG A 49 -24.53 -5.21 -12.96
CA ARG A 49 -25.65 -4.97 -12.03
C ARG A 49 -26.79 -5.97 -12.17
N ILE A 50 -27.17 -6.31 -13.41
CA ILE A 50 -28.20 -7.32 -13.70
C ILE A 50 -27.75 -8.71 -13.24
N ALA A 51 -26.48 -9.06 -13.48
CA ALA A 51 -25.95 -10.37 -13.14
C ALA A 51 -25.86 -10.59 -11.61
N VAL A 52 -25.59 -9.52 -10.84
CA VAL A 52 -25.49 -9.57 -9.38
C VAL A 52 -26.78 -9.17 -8.66
N ALA A 53 -27.90 -9.08 -9.38
CA ALA A 53 -29.20 -8.79 -8.78
C ALA A 53 -29.61 -9.86 -7.74
N PRO A 54 -30.42 -9.50 -6.73
CA PRO A 54 -30.82 -10.41 -5.66
C PRO A 54 -31.62 -11.62 -6.17
N GLY A 55 -32.32 -11.49 -7.30
CA GLY A 55 -33.02 -12.57 -7.99
C GLY A 55 -32.29 -13.03 -9.27
N PRO A 56 -32.61 -14.22 -9.79
CA PRO A 56 -32.04 -14.71 -11.05
C PRO A 56 -32.71 -14.02 -12.26
N LEU A 57 -32.48 -12.71 -12.43
CA LEU A 57 -33.16 -11.88 -13.43
C LEU A 57 -33.03 -12.44 -14.85
N TYR A 58 -31.87 -12.95 -15.26
CA TYR A 58 -31.72 -13.57 -16.58
C TYR A 58 -32.66 -14.75 -16.80
N LYS A 59 -32.76 -15.66 -15.82
CA LYS A 59 -33.60 -16.85 -15.94
C LYS A 59 -35.09 -16.49 -15.89
N SER A 60 -35.48 -15.57 -15.00
CA SER A 60 -36.87 -15.17 -14.87
C SER A 60 -37.34 -14.35 -16.07
N THR A 61 -36.55 -13.39 -16.55
CA THR A 61 -36.88 -12.60 -17.74
C THR A 61 -37.00 -13.48 -18.97
N PHE A 62 -36.06 -14.42 -19.18
CA PHE A 62 -36.13 -15.38 -20.28
C PHE A 62 -37.39 -16.25 -20.22
N ALA A 63 -37.71 -16.81 -19.04
CA ALA A 63 -38.90 -17.64 -18.86
C ALA A 63 -40.20 -16.84 -19.11
N VAL A 64 -40.31 -15.64 -18.53
CA VAL A 64 -41.49 -14.78 -18.69
C VAL A 64 -41.66 -14.35 -20.14
N MET A 65 -40.59 -13.92 -20.82
CA MET A 65 -40.65 -13.55 -22.24
C MET A 65 -41.06 -14.74 -23.11
N THR A 66 -40.52 -15.93 -22.85
CA THR A 66 -40.87 -17.15 -23.60
C THR A 66 -42.35 -17.49 -23.43
N ILE A 67 -42.87 -17.41 -22.20
CA ILE A 67 -44.28 -17.66 -21.90
C ILE A 67 -45.18 -16.62 -22.59
N ILE A 68 -44.86 -15.33 -22.48
CA ILE A 68 -45.64 -14.26 -23.13
C ILE A 68 -45.63 -14.43 -24.65
N GLY A 69 -44.49 -14.75 -25.26
CA GLY A 69 -44.38 -14.97 -26.70
C GLY A 69 -45.20 -16.16 -27.19
N LEU A 70 -45.10 -17.30 -26.52
CA LEU A 70 -45.90 -18.50 -26.84
C LEU A 70 -47.41 -18.23 -26.67
N GLN A 71 -47.80 -17.60 -25.56
CA GLN A 71 -49.22 -17.34 -25.28
C GLN A 71 -49.81 -16.30 -26.23
N THR A 72 -49.08 -15.24 -26.58
CA THR A 72 -49.55 -14.25 -27.57
C THR A 72 -49.69 -14.87 -28.96
N LEU A 73 -48.74 -15.73 -29.39
CA LEU A 73 -48.83 -16.47 -30.65
C LEU A 73 -50.02 -17.44 -30.67
N LEU A 74 -50.16 -18.26 -29.62
CA LEU A 74 -51.27 -19.22 -29.50
C LEU A 74 -52.62 -18.49 -29.48
N THR A 75 -52.71 -17.35 -28.79
CA THR A 75 -53.93 -16.54 -28.74
C THR A 75 -54.29 -15.99 -30.13
N GLU A 76 -53.32 -15.52 -30.91
CA GLU A 76 -53.58 -15.03 -32.28
C GLU A 76 -53.99 -16.15 -33.24
N VAL A 77 -53.31 -17.31 -33.20
CA VAL A 77 -53.70 -18.49 -34.00
C VAL A 77 -55.12 -18.93 -33.62
N TRP A 78 -55.41 -18.99 -32.31
CA TRP A 78 -56.71 -19.40 -31.78
C TRP A 78 -57.86 -18.55 -32.33
N ILE A 79 -57.65 -17.23 -32.40
CA ILE A 79 -58.66 -16.27 -32.90
C ILE A 79 -58.76 -16.29 -34.43
N ASN A 80 -57.62 -16.33 -35.12
CA ASN A 80 -57.59 -16.31 -36.59
C ASN A 80 -58.26 -17.54 -37.19
N GLU A 81 -58.10 -18.71 -36.55
CA GLU A 81 -58.76 -19.97 -36.94
C GLU A 81 -60.23 -20.06 -36.48
N LYS A 82 -60.76 -19.01 -35.83
CA LYS A 82 -62.14 -18.92 -35.33
C LYS A 82 -62.57 -20.11 -34.48
N TRP A 83 -61.67 -20.65 -33.67
CA TRP A 83 -62.06 -21.73 -32.76
C TRP A 83 -63.00 -21.19 -31.67
N TRP A 84 -63.58 -22.12 -30.92
CA TRP A 84 -64.61 -21.81 -29.95
C TRP A 84 -64.05 -20.99 -28.79
N THR A 85 -64.75 -19.92 -28.43
CA THR A 85 -64.39 -18.98 -27.36
C THR A 85 -65.36 -19.12 -26.20
N LEU A 86 -64.93 -18.80 -24.98
CA LEU A 86 -65.82 -18.77 -23.83
C LEU A 86 -66.77 -17.54 -23.88
N SER A 87 -68.06 -17.77 -23.67
CA SER A 87 -69.16 -16.81 -23.55
C SER A 87 -69.83 -17.09 -22.20
N PRO A 88 -69.90 -16.22 -21.17
CA PRO A 88 -69.32 -14.91 -20.94
C PRO A 88 -68.24 -14.96 -19.83
N THR A 89 -66.99 -14.59 -20.14
CA THR A 89 -65.95 -14.44 -19.11
C THR A 89 -65.68 -12.97 -18.83
N TRP A 90 -65.48 -12.66 -17.53
CA TRP A 90 -64.85 -11.44 -17.02
C TRP A 90 -63.48 -11.14 -17.65
N LEU A 91 -62.92 -12.12 -18.36
CA LEU A 91 -61.70 -12.05 -19.13
C LEU A 91 -62.02 -11.92 -20.62
N THR A 92 -62.09 -10.68 -21.11
CA THR A 92 -62.16 -10.40 -22.56
C THR A 92 -60.78 -10.51 -23.18
N LEU A 93 -60.70 -10.65 -24.51
CA LEU A 93 -59.41 -10.69 -25.21
C LEU A 93 -58.56 -9.46 -24.92
N SER A 94 -59.15 -8.27 -24.95
CA SER A 94 -58.43 -7.02 -24.68
C SER A 94 -57.88 -6.98 -23.25
N ILE A 95 -58.61 -7.55 -22.27
CA ILE A 95 -58.12 -7.69 -20.89
C ILE A 95 -56.95 -8.69 -20.84
N TRP A 96 -57.07 -9.83 -21.52
CA TRP A 96 -56.01 -10.85 -21.59
C TRP A 96 -54.72 -10.32 -22.24
N GLN A 97 -54.83 -9.64 -23.38
CA GLN A 97 -53.73 -8.97 -24.05
C GLN A 97 -53.15 -7.83 -23.18
N GLY A 98 -54.02 -7.07 -22.50
CA GLY A 98 -53.61 -6.04 -21.55
C GLY A 98 -52.79 -6.60 -20.39
N ILE A 99 -53.16 -7.76 -19.84
CA ILE A 99 -52.39 -8.45 -18.79
C ILE A 99 -51.01 -8.84 -19.31
N PHE A 100 -50.90 -9.40 -20.52
CA PHE A 100 -49.59 -9.73 -21.10
C PHE A 100 -48.74 -8.51 -21.41
N GLY A 101 -49.33 -7.44 -21.94
CA GLY A 101 -48.63 -6.17 -22.13
C GLY A 101 -48.13 -5.60 -20.81
N LEU A 102 -48.94 -5.65 -19.75
CA LEU A 102 -48.55 -5.19 -18.41
C LEU A 102 -47.47 -6.07 -17.78
N LEU A 103 -47.54 -7.39 -17.92
CA LEU A 103 -46.50 -8.32 -17.45
C LEU A 103 -45.17 -8.11 -18.19
N PHE A 104 -45.23 -7.90 -19.50
CA PHE A 104 -44.06 -7.57 -20.31
C PHE A 104 -43.44 -6.24 -19.86
N LEU A 105 -44.27 -5.20 -19.74
CA LEU A 105 -43.83 -3.89 -19.27
C LEU A 105 -43.25 -3.96 -17.87
N GLY A 106 -43.89 -4.67 -16.94
CA GLY A 106 -43.39 -4.87 -15.58
C GLY A 106 -42.05 -5.61 -15.54
N THR A 107 -41.86 -6.60 -16.42
CA THR A 107 -40.59 -7.32 -16.57
C THR A 107 -39.49 -6.39 -17.09
N PHE A 108 -39.80 -5.59 -18.11
CA PHE A 108 -38.89 -4.58 -18.65
C PHE A 108 -38.52 -3.51 -17.61
N LEU A 109 -39.51 -2.95 -16.90
CA LEU A 109 -39.29 -1.96 -15.85
C LEU A 109 -38.47 -2.52 -14.69
N THR A 110 -38.69 -3.78 -14.30
CA THR A 110 -37.86 -4.44 -13.27
C THR A 110 -36.42 -4.58 -13.73
N TRP A 111 -36.21 -4.99 -14.98
CA TRP A 111 -34.87 -5.07 -15.56
C TRP A 111 -34.19 -3.69 -15.62
N MET A 112 -34.91 -2.66 -16.09
CA MET A 112 -34.44 -1.27 -16.12
C MET A 112 -34.11 -0.74 -14.73
N TYR A 113 -34.93 -1.07 -13.73
CA TYR A 113 -34.71 -0.67 -12.34
C TYR A 113 -33.37 -1.21 -11.81
N TYR A 114 -33.10 -2.50 -12.00
CA TYR A 114 -31.84 -3.10 -11.55
C TYR A 114 -30.64 -2.74 -12.41
N ALA A 115 -30.82 -2.51 -13.70
CA ALA A 115 -29.75 -2.06 -14.57
C ALA A 115 -29.33 -0.62 -14.22
N PHE A 116 -30.27 0.32 -14.24
CA PHE A 116 -29.94 1.75 -14.23
C PHE A 116 -30.09 2.43 -12.87
N LEU A 117 -31.11 2.07 -12.08
CA LEU A 117 -31.49 2.81 -10.88
C LEU A 117 -30.90 2.23 -9.59
N TYR A 118 -30.88 0.91 -9.46
CA TYR A 118 -30.46 0.24 -8.22
C TYR A 118 -28.97 -0.14 -8.26
N PRO A 119 -28.15 0.32 -7.31
CA PRO A 119 -26.74 -0.02 -7.26
C PRO A 119 -26.51 -1.50 -6.91
N ALA A 120 -25.42 -2.08 -7.43
CA ALA A 120 -24.99 -3.43 -7.13
C ALA A 120 -24.36 -3.54 -5.73
N ILE A 121 -25.18 -3.56 -4.68
CA ILE A 121 -24.72 -3.69 -3.30
C ILE A 121 -24.63 -5.17 -2.90
N PHE A 122 -23.48 -5.58 -2.36
CA PHE A 122 -23.26 -6.92 -1.83
C PHE A 122 -24.20 -7.24 -0.65
N GLY A 123 -24.85 -8.40 -0.71
CA GLY A 123 -25.86 -8.82 0.25
C GLY A 123 -26.06 -10.32 0.33
N LYS A 124 -26.86 -10.77 1.32
CA LYS A 124 -27.12 -12.21 1.53
C LYS A 124 -27.76 -12.87 0.30
N ARG A 125 -28.61 -12.14 -0.43
CA ARG A 125 -29.38 -12.65 -1.58
C ARG A 125 -28.58 -12.75 -2.88
N ASN A 126 -27.48 -11.99 -3.00
CA ASN A 126 -26.62 -12.00 -4.19
C ASN A 126 -25.18 -12.43 -3.92
N ALA A 127 -24.82 -12.81 -2.69
CA ALA A 127 -23.42 -13.05 -2.28
C ALA A 127 -22.65 -13.97 -3.25
N GLU A 128 -23.21 -15.12 -3.59
CA GLU A 128 -22.56 -16.08 -4.49
C GLU A 128 -22.48 -15.58 -5.93
N ARG A 129 -23.56 -14.96 -6.44
CA ARG A 129 -23.58 -14.38 -7.81
C ARG A 129 -22.57 -13.25 -7.92
N TYR A 130 -22.52 -12.37 -6.92
CA TYR A 130 -21.58 -11.26 -6.87
C TYR A 130 -20.13 -11.74 -6.93
N ARG A 131 -19.79 -12.72 -6.10
CA ARG A 131 -18.45 -13.33 -6.09
C ARG A 131 -18.11 -13.97 -7.43
N MET A 132 -19.01 -14.77 -8.00
CA MET A 132 -18.78 -15.48 -9.24
C MET A 132 -18.66 -14.55 -10.45
N GLU A 133 -19.49 -13.52 -10.55
CA GLU A 133 -19.40 -12.55 -11.66
C GLU A 133 -18.15 -11.69 -11.52
N LEU A 134 -17.81 -11.22 -10.32
CA LEU A 134 -16.57 -10.47 -10.11
C LEU A 134 -15.34 -11.33 -10.45
N TYR A 135 -15.34 -12.61 -10.07
CA TYR A 135 -14.30 -13.55 -10.46
C TYR A 135 -14.16 -13.68 -11.98
N ARG A 136 -15.27 -13.75 -12.72
CA ARG A 136 -15.24 -13.84 -14.19
C ARG A 136 -14.64 -12.60 -14.82
N TYR A 137 -15.01 -11.40 -14.39
CA TYR A 137 -14.44 -10.16 -14.92
C TYR A 137 -12.93 -10.07 -14.63
N ILE A 138 -12.50 -10.37 -13.40
CA ILE A 138 -11.07 -10.38 -13.04
C ILE A 138 -10.30 -11.44 -13.82
N LEU A 139 -10.87 -12.64 -14.03
CA LEU A 139 -10.24 -13.70 -14.80
C LEU A 139 -10.11 -13.34 -16.28
N ARG A 140 -11.15 -12.72 -16.86
CA ARG A 140 -11.14 -12.24 -18.24
C ARG A 140 -10.07 -11.17 -18.44
N GLY A 141 -9.91 -10.28 -17.46
CA GLY A 141 -8.79 -9.35 -17.41
C GLY A 141 -8.83 -8.22 -18.44
N ASP A 142 -10.00 -7.92 -18.99
CA ASP A 142 -10.21 -6.79 -19.91
C ASP A 142 -10.11 -5.47 -19.13
N GLU A 143 -9.18 -4.60 -19.51
CA GLU A 143 -8.85 -3.42 -18.72
C GLU A 143 -10.01 -2.42 -18.63
N ASP A 144 -10.73 -2.19 -19.73
CA ASP A 144 -11.83 -1.23 -19.76
C ASP A 144 -13.04 -1.74 -18.96
N GLU A 145 -13.33 -3.05 -19.04
CA GLU A 145 -14.31 -3.68 -18.16
C GLU A 145 -13.91 -3.53 -16.69
N LEU A 146 -12.65 -3.82 -16.34
CA LEU A 146 -12.18 -3.76 -14.96
C LEU A 146 -12.21 -2.36 -14.34
N LYS A 147 -11.95 -1.29 -15.12
CA LYS A 147 -12.10 0.10 -14.64
C LYS A 147 -13.52 0.38 -14.17
N ILE A 148 -14.51 -0.06 -14.94
CA ILE A 148 -15.93 0.13 -14.63
C ILE A 148 -16.31 -0.72 -13.42
N ILE A 149 -15.88 -1.98 -13.38
CA ILE A 149 -16.17 -2.90 -12.29
C ILE A 149 -15.54 -2.45 -10.97
N ALA A 150 -14.32 -1.90 -11.00
CA ALA A 150 -13.66 -1.32 -9.82
C ALA A 150 -14.57 -0.30 -9.13
N HIS A 151 -15.12 0.64 -9.90
CA HIS A 151 -16.04 1.66 -9.37
C HIS A 151 -17.33 1.05 -8.77
N GLU A 152 -17.91 0.03 -9.41
CA GLU A 152 -19.12 -0.65 -8.89
C GLU A 152 -18.84 -1.42 -7.59
N VAL A 153 -17.61 -1.92 -7.38
CA VAL A 153 -17.22 -2.57 -6.12
C VAL A 153 -17.19 -1.56 -4.96
N ALA A 154 -16.84 -0.30 -5.21
CA ALA A 154 -16.80 0.74 -4.17
C ALA A 154 -18.14 0.86 -3.41
N LEU A 155 -19.26 0.74 -4.12
CA LEU A 155 -20.62 0.80 -3.56
C LEU A 155 -20.90 -0.34 -2.56
N SER A 156 -20.16 -1.44 -2.65
CA SER A 156 -20.28 -2.60 -1.78
C SER A 156 -19.32 -2.58 -0.59
N ALA A 157 -18.39 -1.62 -0.50
CA ALA A 157 -17.33 -1.56 0.51
C ALA A 157 -17.84 -1.77 1.94
N LYS A 158 -18.79 -0.95 2.39
CA LYS A 158 -19.40 -1.04 3.74
C LYS A 158 -19.99 -2.42 4.01
N SER A 159 -20.66 -3.01 3.03
CA SER A 159 -21.31 -4.32 3.19
C SER A 159 -20.31 -5.47 3.19
N LEU A 160 -19.24 -5.37 2.39
CA LEU A 160 -18.18 -6.36 2.34
C LEU A 160 -17.41 -6.41 3.66
N VAL A 161 -17.02 -5.24 4.19
CA VAL A 161 -16.32 -5.13 5.48
C VAL A 161 -17.20 -5.66 6.62
N ALA A 162 -18.45 -5.18 6.74
CA ALA A 162 -19.33 -5.53 7.85
C ALA A 162 -19.78 -7.01 7.85
N LYS A 163 -19.78 -7.68 6.70
CA LYS A 163 -20.24 -9.08 6.58
C LYS A 163 -19.11 -10.09 6.48
N SER A 164 -17.87 -9.64 6.27
CA SER A 164 -16.71 -10.54 6.16
C SER A 164 -16.52 -11.37 7.42
N TYR A 165 -15.94 -12.55 7.24
CA TYR A 165 -15.44 -13.32 8.38
C TYR A 165 -14.18 -12.66 8.95
N CYS A 166 -14.01 -12.83 10.26
CA CYS A 166 -12.83 -12.38 10.99
C CYS A 166 -11.76 -13.49 11.03
N ILE A 167 -10.50 -13.07 10.92
CA ILE A 167 -9.30 -13.88 11.11
C ILE A 167 -8.98 -13.90 12.62
N PRO A 168 -8.74 -15.07 13.22
CA PRO A 168 -8.39 -15.17 14.63
C PRO A 168 -6.97 -14.62 14.87
N ASN A 169 -6.69 -14.14 16.08
CA ASN A 169 -5.36 -13.58 16.39
C ASN A 169 -4.33 -14.72 16.53
N PRO A 170 -3.28 -14.77 15.69
CA PRO A 170 -2.31 -15.86 15.73
C PRO A 170 -1.51 -15.92 17.04
N TYR A 171 -1.39 -14.83 17.80
CA TYR A 171 -0.60 -14.75 19.03
C TYR A 171 -1.41 -15.05 20.31
N HIS A 172 -2.72 -14.78 20.31
CA HIS A 172 -3.58 -14.96 21.48
C HIS A 172 -4.44 -16.23 21.44
N ASP A 173 -4.71 -16.78 20.26
CA ASP A 173 -5.61 -17.93 20.08
C ASP A 173 -4.89 -19.26 19.83
N VAL A 174 -3.65 -19.43 20.32
CA VAL A 174 -2.84 -20.67 20.14
C VAL A 174 -3.54 -21.92 20.69
N ASN A 175 -4.43 -21.75 21.68
CA ASN A 175 -5.20 -22.83 22.32
C ASN A 175 -6.66 -22.90 21.85
N LYS A 176 -7.12 -22.02 20.96
CA LYS A 176 -8.42 -22.19 20.31
C LYS A 176 -8.19 -22.99 19.03
N PRO A 177 -8.98 -24.04 18.75
CA PRO A 177 -8.88 -24.71 17.46
C PRO A 177 -9.03 -23.65 16.36
N LEU A 178 -8.11 -23.68 15.38
CA LEU A 178 -8.23 -22.99 14.08
C LEU A 178 -9.71 -23.06 13.69
N ILE A 179 -10.40 -21.93 13.82
CA ILE A 179 -11.87 -21.78 13.77
C ILE A 179 -12.52 -23.03 13.17
N THR A 180 -13.23 -23.80 14.00
CA THR A 180 -14.21 -24.74 13.44
C THR A 180 -15.06 -23.91 12.49
N THR A 181 -14.98 -24.22 11.20
CA THR A 181 -15.61 -23.51 10.07
C THR A 181 -17.14 -23.44 10.17
N SER A 182 -17.71 -23.88 11.30
CA SER A 182 -19.13 -23.98 11.62
C SER A 182 -19.81 -22.66 12.02
N ASN A 183 -19.08 -21.64 12.51
CA ASN A 183 -19.69 -20.38 12.97
C ASN A 183 -19.61 -19.24 11.94
N VAL A 184 -18.96 -19.45 10.79
CA VAL A 184 -18.88 -18.45 9.72
C VAL A 184 -20.10 -18.57 8.82
N THR A 185 -20.90 -17.51 8.72
CA THR A 185 -22.03 -17.47 7.78
C THR A 185 -21.54 -17.63 6.33
N GLU A 186 -22.30 -18.33 5.49
CA GLU A 186 -21.97 -18.49 4.06
C GLU A 186 -21.77 -17.12 3.37
N THR A 187 -22.57 -16.12 3.73
CA THR A 187 -22.38 -14.73 3.26
C THR A 187 -21.01 -14.17 3.64
N GLY A 188 -20.52 -14.46 4.85
CA GLY A 188 -19.21 -14.02 5.29
C GLY A 188 -18.06 -14.71 4.56
N LYS A 189 -18.19 -16.01 4.24
CA LYS A 189 -17.23 -16.72 3.38
C LYS A 189 -17.12 -16.07 2.00
N HIS A 190 -18.25 -15.70 1.38
CA HIS A 190 -18.25 -15.00 0.10
C HIS A 190 -17.67 -13.59 0.21
N ALA A 191 -17.99 -12.83 1.25
CA ALA A 191 -17.44 -11.50 1.48
C ALA A 191 -15.90 -11.55 1.62
N GLY A 192 -15.37 -12.44 2.47
CA GLY A 192 -13.93 -12.62 2.62
C GLY A 192 -13.26 -13.12 1.33
N SER A 193 -13.93 -13.99 0.57
CA SER A 193 -13.44 -14.42 -0.74
C SER A 193 -13.37 -13.26 -1.73
N ILE A 194 -14.35 -12.34 -1.72
CA ILE A 194 -14.34 -11.13 -2.55
C ILE A 194 -13.17 -10.22 -2.15
N LEU A 195 -12.93 -10.01 -0.85
CA LEU A 195 -11.80 -9.21 -0.36
C LEU A 195 -10.43 -9.76 -0.81
N LEU A 196 -10.28 -11.09 -0.84
CA LEU A 196 -9.11 -11.75 -1.41
C LEU A 196 -9.05 -11.62 -2.94
N LEU A 197 -10.20 -11.67 -3.61
CA LEU A 197 -10.31 -11.61 -5.06
C LEU A 197 -9.95 -10.23 -5.62
N ILE A 198 -10.40 -9.16 -4.95
CA ILE A 198 -10.04 -7.79 -5.33
C ILE A 198 -8.57 -7.46 -5.08
N ALA A 199 -7.86 -8.29 -4.30
CA ALA A 199 -6.42 -8.20 -4.14
C ALA A 199 -5.64 -8.63 -5.39
N ASN A 200 -6.29 -9.06 -6.47
CA ASN A 200 -5.60 -9.37 -7.73
C ASN A 200 -4.83 -8.13 -8.23
N ARG A 201 -3.53 -8.27 -8.51
CA ARG A 201 -2.65 -7.17 -8.91
C ARG A 201 -3.13 -6.41 -10.15
N LYS A 202 -3.71 -7.09 -11.16
CA LYS A 202 -4.28 -6.44 -12.34
C LYS A 202 -5.49 -5.59 -11.97
N PHE A 203 -6.33 -6.06 -11.06
CA PHE A 203 -7.49 -5.32 -10.59
C PHE A 203 -7.08 -4.14 -9.71
N CYS A 204 -6.12 -4.32 -8.79
CA CYS A 204 -5.55 -3.23 -7.99
C CYS A 204 -4.99 -2.11 -8.86
N ARG A 205 -4.33 -2.44 -9.99
CA ARG A 205 -3.86 -1.43 -10.96
C ARG A 205 -5.00 -0.56 -11.49
N GLN A 206 -6.12 -1.18 -11.87
CA GLN A 206 -7.29 -0.45 -12.38
C GLN A 206 -7.98 0.35 -11.27
N ILE A 207 -8.00 -0.15 -10.03
CA ILE A 207 -8.46 0.63 -8.88
C ILE A 207 -7.59 1.88 -8.71
N VAL A 208 -6.27 1.74 -8.70
CA VAL A 208 -5.35 2.86 -8.51
C VAL A 208 -5.46 3.89 -9.64
N GLY A 209 -5.48 3.45 -10.89
CA GLY A 209 -5.44 4.35 -12.05
C GLY A 209 -6.80 4.95 -12.46
N ALA A 210 -7.92 4.26 -12.19
CA ALA A 210 -9.23 4.70 -12.69
C ALA A 210 -10.30 4.86 -11.60
N SER A 211 -10.16 4.21 -10.44
CA SER A 211 -11.18 4.29 -9.38
C SER A 211 -10.60 4.23 -7.98
N PRO A 212 -9.73 5.17 -7.58
CA PRO A 212 -9.09 5.16 -6.27
C PRO A 212 -10.09 5.29 -5.11
N VAL A 213 -11.29 5.83 -5.41
CA VAL A 213 -12.47 5.84 -4.52
C VAL A 213 -12.80 4.45 -3.98
N THR A 214 -12.53 3.39 -4.74
CA THR A 214 -12.79 2.01 -4.30
C THR A 214 -11.91 1.64 -3.09
N ALA A 215 -10.62 1.98 -3.16
CA ALA A 215 -9.72 1.77 -2.02
C ALA A 215 -10.17 2.65 -0.84
N GLN A 216 -10.43 3.94 -1.10
CA GLN A 216 -10.89 4.89 -0.09
C GLN A 216 -12.13 4.38 0.67
N GLU A 217 -13.19 3.96 -0.03
CA GLU A 217 -14.42 3.48 0.60
C GLU A 217 -14.22 2.20 1.41
N ILE A 218 -13.36 1.28 0.96
CA ILE A 218 -13.04 0.05 1.70
C ILE A 218 -12.30 0.37 3.00
N PHE A 219 -11.23 1.17 2.94
CA PHE A 219 -10.46 1.50 4.14
C PHE A 219 -11.25 2.40 5.09
N ASN A 220 -12.01 3.38 4.58
CA ASN A 220 -12.92 4.17 5.41
C ASN A 220 -13.99 3.30 6.07
N ALA A 221 -14.55 2.31 5.37
CA ALA A 221 -15.50 1.38 5.98
C ALA A 221 -14.86 0.59 7.13
N MET A 222 -13.61 0.16 6.98
CA MET A 222 -12.86 -0.51 8.06
C MET A 222 -12.60 0.42 9.24
N SER A 223 -12.06 1.61 9.00
CA SER A 223 -11.78 2.61 10.04
C SER A 223 -13.02 3.07 10.80
N ASN A 224 -14.16 3.22 10.11
CA ASN A 224 -15.43 3.61 10.73
C ASN A 224 -16.08 2.48 11.53
N THR A 225 -15.93 1.22 11.09
CA THR A 225 -16.52 0.06 11.77
C THR A 225 -15.59 -0.54 12.83
N LYS A 226 -14.30 -0.14 12.83
CA LYS A 226 -13.22 -0.73 13.63
C LYS A 226 -13.06 -2.24 13.42
N VAL A 227 -13.43 -2.72 12.23
CA VAL A 227 -13.25 -4.12 11.81
C VAL A 227 -11.99 -4.24 10.98
N PHE A 228 -10.90 -4.67 11.62
CA PHE A 228 -9.58 -4.72 10.98
C PHE A 228 -9.05 -6.13 10.72
N ASN A 229 -9.60 -7.14 11.41
CA ASN A 229 -9.15 -8.53 11.34
C ASN A 229 -9.84 -9.30 10.19
N ILE A 230 -9.94 -8.73 9.00
CA ILE A 230 -10.57 -9.35 7.81
C ILE A 230 -9.50 -9.68 6.75
N PRO A 231 -9.76 -10.60 5.80
CA PRO A 231 -8.77 -11.02 4.80
C PRO A 231 -8.54 -9.98 3.69
N ILE A 232 -7.98 -8.83 4.06
CA ILE A 232 -7.75 -7.67 3.18
C ILE A 232 -6.27 -7.26 3.10
N GLY A 233 -5.37 -7.89 3.87
CA GLY A 233 -3.94 -7.53 3.87
C GLY A 233 -3.28 -7.59 2.49
N HIS A 234 -3.58 -8.60 1.68
CA HIS A 234 -3.10 -8.68 0.30
C HIS A 234 -3.57 -7.52 -0.57
N PHE A 235 -4.83 -7.08 -0.38
CA PHE A 235 -5.37 -5.92 -1.10
C PHE A 235 -4.63 -4.65 -0.69
N ALA A 236 -4.44 -4.42 0.62
CA ALA A 236 -3.70 -3.27 1.11
C ALA A 236 -2.26 -3.21 0.58
N ARG A 237 -1.53 -4.33 0.63
CA ARG A 237 -0.19 -4.43 0.04
C ARG A 237 -0.20 -4.14 -1.46
N ASN A 238 -1.11 -4.74 -2.23
CA ASN A 238 -1.12 -4.61 -3.68
C ASN A 238 -1.60 -3.23 -4.15
N ILE A 239 -2.51 -2.57 -3.43
CA ILE A 239 -2.85 -1.16 -3.65
C ILE A 239 -1.62 -0.29 -3.45
N THR A 240 -0.86 -0.47 -2.37
CA THR A 240 0.38 0.29 -2.15
C THR A 240 1.40 0.06 -3.27
N ILE A 241 1.61 -1.20 -3.69
CA ILE A 241 2.55 -1.53 -4.78
C ILE A 241 2.14 -0.85 -6.09
N GLU A 242 0.86 -0.97 -6.49
CA GLU A 242 0.40 -0.36 -7.75
C GLU A 242 0.32 1.17 -7.65
N ALA A 243 0.01 1.73 -6.48
CA ALA A 243 0.04 3.18 -6.25
C ALA A 243 1.45 3.75 -6.40
N ILE A 244 2.47 3.07 -5.86
CA ILE A 244 3.86 3.49 -6.03
C ILE A 244 4.32 3.31 -7.49
N ALA A 245 3.91 2.23 -8.15
CA ALA A 245 4.29 1.95 -9.53
C ALA A 245 3.67 2.94 -10.54
N HIS A 246 2.45 3.42 -10.29
CA HIS A 246 1.71 4.28 -11.19
C HIS A 246 1.94 5.76 -10.87
N GLY A 247 2.62 6.49 -11.77
CA GLY A 247 3.01 7.89 -11.55
C GLY A 247 1.84 8.89 -11.46
N GLU A 248 0.65 8.51 -11.90
CA GLU A 248 -0.60 9.29 -11.79
C GLU A 248 -1.51 8.71 -10.69
N SER A 249 -0.94 7.98 -9.72
CA SER A 249 -1.74 7.52 -8.58
C SER A 249 -2.01 8.65 -7.60
N PHE A 250 -2.96 8.39 -6.70
CA PHE A 250 -3.27 9.28 -5.58
C PHE A 250 -2.04 9.62 -4.69
N LEU A 251 -0.98 8.80 -4.67
CA LEU A 251 0.24 9.14 -3.91
C LEU A 251 1.03 10.31 -4.51
N TYR A 252 0.93 10.50 -5.82
CA TYR A 252 1.58 11.60 -6.54
C TYR A 252 0.63 12.78 -6.71
N GLU A 253 -0.63 12.50 -7.03
CA GLU A 253 -1.67 13.53 -7.22
C GLU A 253 -2.15 14.14 -5.91
N GLU A 254 -1.99 13.50 -4.74
CA GLU A 254 -2.34 14.11 -3.45
C GLU A 254 -1.11 14.65 -2.70
N ALA A 255 0.06 14.76 -3.36
CA ALA A 255 1.31 15.11 -2.68
C ALA A 255 1.35 16.57 -2.20
N GLU A 256 0.96 17.52 -3.06
CA GLU A 256 1.07 18.96 -2.81
C GLU A 256 -0.21 19.74 -3.19
N GLY A 257 -0.63 20.68 -2.33
CA GLY A 257 -1.84 21.48 -2.54
C GLY A 257 -1.77 22.46 -3.73
N PHE A 258 -0.58 22.94 -4.09
CA PHE A 258 -0.44 23.94 -5.17
C PHE A 258 -0.79 23.36 -6.55
N ASN A 259 -0.24 22.19 -6.89
CA ASN A 259 -0.47 21.54 -8.18
C ASN A 259 -1.76 20.70 -8.21
N SER A 260 -2.24 20.26 -7.04
CA SER A 260 -3.32 19.26 -6.94
C SER A 260 -4.65 19.84 -6.48
N GLY A 261 -4.71 21.15 -6.22
CA GLY A 261 -5.88 21.81 -5.69
C GLY A 261 -6.36 21.21 -4.36
N LEU A 262 -7.68 21.11 -4.18
CA LEU A 262 -8.30 20.63 -2.94
C LEU A 262 -7.81 19.23 -2.52
N LEU A 263 -7.59 18.32 -3.49
CA LEU A 263 -7.17 16.95 -3.21
C LEU A 263 -5.78 16.88 -2.58
N GLY A 264 -4.88 17.80 -2.94
CA GLY A 264 -3.55 17.89 -2.31
C GLY A 264 -3.57 18.39 -0.86
N TYR A 265 -4.66 19.03 -0.42
CA TYR A 265 -4.82 19.46 0.98
C TYR A 265 -5.52 18.42 1.84
N ILE A 266 -6.61 17.82 1.34
CA ILE A 266 -7.42 16.87 2.13
C ILE A 266 -6.91 15.43 2.02
N LYS A 267 -6.22 15.10 0.92
CA LYS A 267 -5.51 13.82 0.68
C LYS A 267 -6.39 12.59 0.95
N PRO A 268 -7.60 12.52 0.36
CA PRO A 268 -8.67 11.67 0.86
C PRO A 268 -8.36 10.19 0.73
N VAL A 269 -7.66 9.76 -0.33
CA VAL A 269 -7.32 8.36 -0.54
C VAL A 269 -6.10 7.99 0.31
N SER A 270 -5.07 8.84 0.32
CA SER A 270 -3.86 8.61 1.13
C SER A 270 -4.19 8.51 2.62
N GLN A 271 -5.03 9.41 3.13
CA GLN A 271 -5.48 9.39 4.53
C GLN A 271 -6.34 8.17 4.85
N ALA A 272 -7.25 7.77 3.95
CA ALA A 272 -8.05 6.58 4.15
C ALA A 272 -7.18 5.30 4.23
N VAL A 273 -6.18 5.17 3.36
CA VAL A 273 -5.34 3.96 3.28
C VAL A 273 -4.28 3.92 4.38
N TYR A 274 -3.63 5.05 4.68
CA TYR A 274 -2.43 5.09 5.54
C TYR A 274 -2.59 5.87 6.85
N GLY A 275 -3.67 6.65 7.00
CA GLY A 275 -3.88 7.58 8.11
C GLY A 275 -4.59 7.00 9.35
N ASP A 276 -4.95 5.71 9.36
CA ASP A 276 -5.44 5.01 10.57
C ASP A 276 -4.38 3.99 11.03
N PHE A 277 -3.60 4.36 12.03
CA PHE A 277 -2.53 3.54 12.57
C PHE A 277 -3.05 2.21 13.14
N ASN A 278 -4.22 2.20 13.80
CA ASN A 278 -4.81 0.97 14.34
C ASN A 278 -5.15 -0.02 13.21
N LEU A 279 -5.58 0.49 12.06
CA LEU A 279 -5.80 -0.31 10.86
C LEU A 279 -4.48 -0.91 10.38
N ILE A 280 -3.42 -0.11 10.22
CA ILE A 280 -2.12 -0.59 9.75
C ILE A 280 -1.51 -1.62 10.71
N GLU A 281 -1.59 -1.37 12.02
CA GLU A 281 -1.12 -2.28 13.06
C GLU A 281 -1.89 -3.60 13.07
N SER A 282 -3.21 -3.53 12.92
CA SER A 282 -4.04 -4.72 12.79
C SER A 282 -3.70 -5.50 11.52
N LEU A 283 -3.53 -4.84 10.37
CA LEU A 283 -3.14 -5.53 9.13
C LEU A 283 -1.81 -6.27 9.28
N ALA A 284 -0.83 -5.64 9.93
CA ALA A 284 0.46 -6.27 10.21
C ALA A 284 0.36 -7.44 11.20
N THR A 285 -0.60 -7.40 12.12
CA THR A 285 -0.79 -8.43 13.17
C THR A 285 -1.57 -9.64 12.65
N TYR A 286 -2.62 -9.42 11.86
CA TYR A 286 -3.57 -10.47 11.45
C TYR A 286 -3.33 -11.02 10.03
N SER A 287 -2.66 -10.26 9.17
CA SER A 287 -2.47 -10.63 7.77
C SER A 287 -1.12 -10.13 7.26
N ILE A 288 -1.13 -9.11 6.41
CA ILE A 288 0.05 -8.55 5.75
C ILE A 288 -0.08 -7.03 5.84
N SER A 289 0.98 -6.37 6.29
CA SER A 289 1.03 -4.90 6.35
C SER A 289 0.96 -4.30 4.94
N ALA A 290 0.32 -3.12 4.82
CA ALA A 290 0.32 -2.34 3.58
C ALA A 290 1.76 -1.99 3.10
N PHE A 291 2.72 -1.94 4.02
CA PHE A 291 4.13 -1.64 3.76
C PHE A 291 5.00 -2.90 3.60
N ASP A 292 4.39 -4.09 3.57
CA ASP A 292 5.07 -5.37 3.35
C ASP A 292 5.34 -5.64 1.88
N ILE A 293 6.28 -4.90 1.32
CA ILE A 293 6.65 -4.98 -0.09
C ILE A 293 7.90 -5.84 -0.22
N SER A 294 7.90 -6.75 -1.20
CA SER A 294 9.00 -7.67 -1.41
C SER A 294 10.24 -6.92 -1.90
N PRO A 295 11.46 -7.33 -1.48
CA PRO A 295 12.70 -6.72 -1.96
C PRO A 295 12.80 -6.69 -3.49
N GLU A 296 12.33 -7.74 -4.17
CA GLU A 296 12.29 -7.83 -5.64
C GLU A 296 11.51 -6.70 -6.33
N GLU A 297 10.45 -6.19 -5.69
CA GLU A 297 9.71 -5.03 -6.22
C GLU A 297 10.46 -3.74 -5.91
N GLN A 298 10.99 -3.62 -4.69
CA GLN A 298 11.73 -2.45 -4.23
C GLN A 298 13.01 -2.19 -5.04
N TYR A 299 13.72 -3.23 -5.49
CA TYR A 299 14.92 -3.09 -6.32
C TYR A 299 14.63 -2.47 -7.70
N LYS A 300 13.37 -2.47 -8.15
CA LYS A 300 12.96 -1.85 -9.42
C LYS A 300 12.61 -0.37 -9.24
N TRP A 301 12.54 0.12 -8.00
CA TRP A 301 12.03 1.44 -7.71
C TRP A 301 13.04 2.55 -7.95
N LYS A 302 12.54 3.61 -8.58
CA LYS A 302 13.26 4.88 -8.75
C LYS A 302 13.16 5.76 -7.51
N SER A 303 13.97 6.82 -7.45
CA SER A 303 13.94 7.83 -6.38
C SER A 303 12.54 8.40 -6.13
N THR A 304 11.76 8.70 -7.17
CA THR A 304 10.37 9.20 -7.06
C THR A 304 9.42 8.18 -6.42
N GLN A 305 9.63 6.89 -6.68
CA GLN A 305 8.84 5.80 -6.11
C GLN A 305 9.18 5.56 -4.63
N TRP A 306 10.45 5.72 -4.27
CA TRP A 306 10.87 5.77 -2.86
C TRP A 306 10.26 6.96 -2.12
N GLU A 307 10.18 8.13 -2.77
CA GLU A 307 9.56 9.31 -2.18
C GLU A 307 8.06 9.11 -1.90
N ALA A 308 7.34 8.48 -2.84
CA ALA A 308 5.94 8.11 -2.64
C ALA A 308 5.77 7.11 -1.49
N TYR A 309 6.64 6.09 -1.40
CA TYR A 309 6.64 5.13 -0.30
C TYR A 309 6.88 5.79 1.06
N TYR A 310 7.86 6.68 1.15
CA TYR A 310 8.15 7.43 2.38
C TYR A 310 7.02 8.37 2.75
N THR A 311 6.40 9.03 1.77
CA THR A 311 5.23 9.90 2.00
C THR A 311 4.06 9.11 2.56
N ALA A 312 3.76 7.93 1.99
CA ALA A 312 2.72 7.04 2.53
C ALA A 312 3.02 6.63 3.98
N PHE A 313 4.27 6.30 4.29
CA PHE A 313 4.68 5.92 5.64
C PHE A 313 4.63 7.10 6.63
N LEU A 314 4.91 8.33 6.18
CA LEU A 314 4.81 9.52 7.02
C LEU A 314 3.37 9.75 7.53
N TYR A 315 2.33 9.44 6.74
CA TYR A 315 0.94 9.51 7.22
C TYR A 315 0.68 8.54 8.38
N THR A 316 1.15 7.29 8.24
CA THR A 316 1.03 6.31 9.32
C THR A 316 1.83 6.71 10.56
N LEU A 317 3.04 7.25 10.36
CA LEU A 317 3.88 7.72 11.46
C LEU A 317 3.26 8.89 12.19
N GLU A 318 2.66 9.84 11.48
CA GLU A 318 1.95 10.99 12.05
C GLU A 318 0.81 10.54 12.97
N ASP A 319 -0.09 9.68 12.48
CA ASP A 319 -1.21 9.16 13.29
C ASP A 319 -0.70 8.35 14.50
N CYS A 320 0.30 7.47 14.30
CA CYS A 320 0.94 6.71 15.37
C CYS A 320 1.46 7.60 16.52
N LEU A 321 2.03 8.76 16.18
CA LEU A 321 2.62 9.69 17.13
C LEU A 321 1.57 10.46 17.95
N THR A 322 0.35 10.63 17.41
CA THR A 322 -0.77 11.27 18.11
C THR A 322 -1.41 10.38 19.17
N MET A 323 -1.32 9.05 19.03
CA MET A 323 -1.96 8.07 19.92
C MET A 323 -1.22 7.83 21.25
N ASP A 324 -0.22 8.64 21.59
CA ASP A 324 0.64 8.54 22.79
C ASP A 324 1.31 7.16 23.00
N LEU A 325 1.35 6.31 21.95
CA LEU A 325 2.08 5.04 21.89
C LEU A 325 3.61 5.24 21.77
N GLN A 326 4.09 6.46 22.04
CA GLN A 326 5.45 6.98 21.78
C GLN A 326 6.57 6.15 22.43
N LEU A 327 6.23 5.29 23.41
CA LEU A 327 7.17 4.46 24.18
C LEU A 327 7.06 2.95 23.90
N GLN A 328 6.00 2.49 23.21
CA GLN A 328 5.80 1.07 22.91
C GLN A 328 6.16 0.79 21.45
N ARG A 329 6.89 -0.31 21.22
CA ARG A 329 7.35 -0.69 19.88
C ARG A 329 6.16 -1.15 19.04
N SER A 330 5.75 -0.30 18.10
CA SER A 330 4.86 -0.72 17.02
C SER A 330 5.61 -1.62 16.04
N LEU A 331 5.17 -2.87 15.93
CA LEU A 331 5.73 -3.84 15.00
C LEU A 331 5.76 -3.33 13.53
N PRO A 332 4.66 -2.81 12.95
CA PRO A 332 4.68 -2.33 11.56
C PRO A 332 5.65 -1.16 11.35
N VAL A 333 5.78 -0.26 12.32
CA VAL A 333 6.67 0.91 12.21
C VAL A 333 8.13 0.46 12.20
N SER A 334 8.56 -0.35 13.18
CA SER A 334 9.93 -0.86 13.21
C SER A 334 10.27 -1.74 12.00
N LEU A 335 9.34 -2.59 11.55
CA LEU A 335 9.55 -3.41 10.35
C LEU A 335 9.70 -2.54 9.10
N THR A 336 8.94 -1.45 9.01
CA THR A 336 9.04 -0.52 7.87
C THR A 336 10.39 0.19 7.88
N PHE A 337 10.86 0.71 9.02
CA PHE A 337 12.22 1.27 9.12
C PHE A 337 13.30 0.26 8.72
N MET A 338 13.21 -0.99 9.18
CA MET A 338 14.14 -2.05 8.79
C MET A 338 14.14 -2.31 7.28
N ARG A 339 12.97 -2.28 6.63
CA ARG A 339 12.88 -2.42 5.16
C ARG A 339 13.49 -1.23 4.43
N ILE A 340 13.28 -0.01 4.94
CA ILE A 340 13.94 1.19 4.39
C ILE A 340 15.46 1.05 4.49
N GLN A 341 16.00 0.51 5.58
CA GLN A 341 17.44 0.24 5.69
C GLN A 341 17.92 -0.76 4.62
N GLN A 342 17.16 -1.82 4.37
CA GLN A 342 17.49 -2.84 3.36
C GLN A 342 17.44 -2.31 1.93
N ALA A 343 16.65 -1.26 1.67
CA ALA A 343 16.54 -0.62 0.37
C ALA A 343 17.89 -0.24 -0.24
N PHE A 344 18.86 0.15 0.58
CA PHE A 344 20.15 0.66 0.14
C PHE A 344 21.23 -0.43 0.00
N HIS A 345 20.88 -1.70 0.16
CA HIS A 345 21.85 -2.79 0.09
C HIS A 345 22.42 -3.02 -1.32
N ASP A 346 21.64 -2.71 -2.36
CA ASP A 346 22.11 -2.74 -3.74
C ASP A 346 23.24 -1.74 -3.98
N ILE A 347 23.16 -0.54 -3.39
CA ILE A 347 24.19 0.51 -3.46
C ILE A 347 25.53 0.01 -2.90
N LYS A 348 25.50 -0.82 -1.84
CA LYS A 348 26.71 -1.36 -1.18
C LYS A 348 27.55 -2.26 -2.10
N ASN A 349 26.94 -2.84 -3.14
CA ASN A 349 27.55 -3.82 -4.04
C ASN A 349 27.73 -3.30 -5.48
N MET A 350 27.44 -2.03 -5.76
CA MET A 350 27.58 -1.49 -7.12
C MET A 350 29.03 -1.26 -7.50
N ASP A 351 29.39 -1.67 -8.72
CA ASP A 351 30.61 -1.20 -9.39
C ASP A 351 30.59 0.32 -9.50
N GLU A 352 31.74 0.96 -9.23
CA GLU A 352 31.89 2.42 -9.19
C GLU A 352 31.24 3.11 -10.40
N LEU A 353 31.37 2.54 -11.61
CA LEU A 353 30.82 3.08 -12.86
C LEU A 353 29.28 3.03 -12.99
N LYS A 354 28.60 2.10 -12.30
CA LYS A 354 27.12 1.95 -12.33
C LYS A 354 26.42 2.75 -11.24
N ALA A 355 27.11 3.07 -10.14
CA ALA A 355 26.60 3.96 -9.10
C ALA A 355 26.26 5.37 -9.61
N TYR A 356 26.78 5.74 -10.79
CA TYR A 356 26.58 7.04 -11.43
C TYR A 356 25.31 7.19 -12.28
N SER A 357 24.45 6.16 -12.40
CA SER A 357 23.10 6.42 -12.91
C SER A 357 22.36 7.27 -11.88
N GLY A 358 22.12 8.55 -12.17
CA GLY A 358 21.78 9.59 -11.17
C GLY A 358 20.67 9.24 -10.18
N ASP A 359 19.74 8.35 -10.54
CA ASP A 359 18.66 7.93 -9.66
C ASP A 359 19.13 7.26 -8.35
N THR A 360 20.25 6.51 -8.35
CA THR A 360 20.74 5.81 -7.16
C THR A 360 21.19 6.78 -6.07
N LEU A 361 21.87 7.88 -6.42
CA LEU A 361 22.24 8.93 -5.48
C LEU A 361 21.03 9.74 -5.04
N HIS A 362 20.07 9.99 -5.93
CA HIS A 362 18.81 10.65 -5.56
C HIS A 362 18.00 9.85 -4.53
N ARG A 363 18.05 8.51 -4.54
CA ARG A 363 17.40 7.69 -3.50
C ARG A 363 17.94 7.99 -2.09
N LEU A 364 19.23 8.28 -1.95
CA LEU A 364 19.83 8.68 -0.67
C LEU A 364 19.36 10.08 -0.23
N VAL A 365 19.19 11.02 -1.16
CA VAL A 365 18.63 12.36 -0.87
C VAL A 365 17.19 12.25 -0.39
N VAL A 366 16.38 11.46 -1.10
CA VAL A 366 14.97 11.22 -0.73
C VAL A 366 14.87 10.59 0.67
N ALA A 367 15.79 9.68 1.01
CA ALA A 367 15.88 9.09 2.35
C ALA A 367 16.28 10.12 3.43
N ALA A 368 17.23 11.00 3.12
CA ALA A 368 17.63 12.09 4.01
C ALA A 368 16.47 13.04 4.31
N ASN A 369 15.73 13.45 3.27
CA ASN A 369 14.54 14.29 3.38
C ASN A 369 13.44 13.59 4.18
N PHE A 370 13.26 12.29 4.00
CA PHE A 370 12.34 11.49 4.81
C PHE A 370 12.73 11.51 6.30
N ILE A 371 14.00 11.30 6.63
CA ILE A 371 14.49 11.35 8.02
C ILE A 371 14.21 12.72 8.61
N GLU A 372 14.52 13.81 7.90
CA GLU A 372 14.25 15.16 8.38
C GLU A 372 12.75 15.37 8.67
N LYS A 373 11.87 15.00 7.73
CA LYS A 373 10.42 15.07 7.92
C LYS A 373 9.95 14.22 9.11
N ALA A 374 10.42 12.98 9.23
CA ALA A 374 10.09 12.08 10.33
C ALA A 374 10.53 12.66 11.69
N VAL A 375 11.75 13.19 11.79
CA VAL A 375 12.24 13.78 13.05
C VAL A 375 11.52 15.08 13.38
N ASN A 376 11.11 15.87 12.39
CA ASN A 376 10.30 17.06 12.60
C ASN A 376 8.89 16.70 13.11
N LEU A 377 8.26 15.65 12.57
CA LEU A 377 6.99 15.11 13.09
C LEU A 377 7.14 14.68 14.55
N ILE A 378 8.16 13.88 14.85
CA ILE A 378 8.49 13.46 16.21
C ILE A 378 8.69 14.69 17.11
N SER A 379 9.46 15.68 16.68
CA SER A 379 9.76 16.89 17.47
C SER A 379 8.56 17.79 17.73
N SER A 380 7.56 17.78 16.85
CA SER A 380 6.32 18.54 17.01
C SER A 380 5.45 18.01 18.15
N GLN A 381 5.58 16.73 18.45
CA GLN A 381 4.97 16.13 19.63
C GLN A 381 5.73 16.56 20.88
N LYS A 382 5.01 16.87 21.97
CA LYS A 382 5.60 17.20 23.28
C LYS A 382 6.17 15.93 23.93
N LEU A 383 7.18 15.34 23.31
CA LEU A 383 7.90 14.19 23.85
C LEU A 383 8.62 14.62 25.13
N HIS A 384 8.35 13.90 26.21
CA HIS A 384 9.24 13.81 27.36
C HIS A 384 10.14 12.60 27.16
N PRO A 385 11.35 12.77 26.62
CA PRO A 385 12.22 11.65 26.34
C PRO A 385 12.72 11.03 27.65
N VAL A 386 12.20 9.84 27.98
CA VAL A 386 12.80 9.01 29.02
C VAL A 386 14.04 8.35 28.40
N LEU A 387 15.22 8.89 28.72
CA LEU A 387 16.48 8.19 28.53
C LEU A 387 16.47 6.95 29.44
N SER A 388 15.92 5.83 28.96
CA SER A 388 16.08 4.55 29.65
C SER A 388 17.56 4.19 29.66
N HIS A 389 18.23 4.53 30.76
CA HIS A 389 19.57 4.08 31.11
C HIS A 389 19.46 2.59 31.50
N GLY A 390 19.38 1.72 30.49
CA GLY A 390 19.44 0.28 30.66
C GLY A 390 20.87 -0.18 30.86
N VAL A 391 21.27 -0.27 32.13
CA VAL A 391 22.44 -1.03 32.61
C VAL A 391 22.39 -2.45 32.02
N ASN A 392 23.51 -2.92 31.44
CA ASN A 392 23.80 -4.27 30.92
C ASN A 392 23.62 -4.55 29.40
N ASN A 393 24.69 -4.27 28.65
CA ASN A 393 25.43 -5.20 27.78
C ASN A 393 24.75 -5.96 26.62
N ARG A 394 23.57 -5.52 26.13
CA ARG A 394 23.12 -5.75 24.74
C ARG A 394 22.27 -4.56 24.29
N PRO A 395 22.35 -4.10 23.03
CA PRO A 395 21.42 -3.08 22.55
C PRO A 395 20.02 -3.68 22.53
N ARG A 396 19.23 -3.42 23.59
CA ARG A 396 17.78 -3.56 23.51
C ARG A 396 17.32 -2.43 22.58
N LEU A 397 16.84 -2.80 21.40
CA LEU A 397 16.24 -1.92 20.39
C LEU A 397 15.03 -1.19 21.01
N ASN A 398 15.17 0.10 21.39
CA ASN A 398 14.19 0.83 22.22
C ASN A 398 13.49 1.98 21.46
N GLY A 399 12.44 1.65 20.67
CA GLY A 399 11.44 2.61 20.17
C GLY A 399 11.82 3.38 18.90
N ILE A 400 10.91 4.26 18.44
CA ILE A 400 11.00 4.94 17.13
C ILE A 400 12.29 5.75 16.98
N LEU A 401 12.79 6.38 18.05
CA LEU A 401 14.05 7.13 18.02
C LEU A 401 15.27 6.24 17.75
N ASP A 402 15.25 4.98 18.21
CA ASP A 402 16.29 4.00 17.88
C ASP A 402 16.18 3.55 16.43
N ASP A 403 14.97 3.25 15.94
CA ASP A 403 14.75 2.86 14.54
C ASP A 403 15.26 3.96 13.57
N VAL A 404 15.04 5.24 13.90
CA VAL A 404 15.56 6.39 13.13
C VAL A 404 17.10 6.49 13.25
N ALA A 405 17.66 6.32 14.45
CA ALA A 405 19.11 6.37 14.63
C ALA A 405 19.83 5.25 13.88
N GLU A 406 19.27 4.04 13.87
CA GLU A 406 19.77 2.90 13.10
C GLU A 406 19.66 3.13 11.60
N LEU A 407 18.56 3.73 11.13
CA LEU A 407 18.43 4.10 9.73
C LEU A 407 19.52 5.10 9.30
N ILE A 408 19.77 6.13 10.11
CA ILE A 408 20.87 7.09 9.86
C ILE A 408 22.22 6.38 9.81
N PHE A 409 22.49 5.49 10.76
CA PHE A 409 23.73 4.73 10.81
C PHE A 409 23.91 3.83 9.57
N GLU A 410 22.87 3.16 9.10
CA GLU A 410 22.92 2.35 7.88
C GLU A 410 23.11 3.19 6.60
N ILE A 411 22.55 4.40 6.55
CA ILE A 411 22.81 5.35 5.46
C ILE A 411 24.28 5.80 5.47
N PHE A 412 24.84 6.13 6.64
CA PHE A 412 26.26 6.43 6.78
C PHE A 412 27.15 5.27 6.33
N PHE A 413 26.82 4.05 6.74
CA PHE A 413 27.55 2.88 6.26
C PHE A 413 27.44 2.74 4.73
N THR A 414 26.27 2.95 4.14
CA THR A 414 26.08 2.90 2.69
C THR A 414 26.93 3.96 1.97
N LEU A 415 26.92 5.21 2.46
CA LEU A 415 27.77 6.28 1.94
C LEU A 415 29.25 5.95 2.04
N SER A 416 29.67 5.27 3.12
CA SER A 416 31.06 4.86 3.32
C SER A 416 31.53 3.77 2.34
N CYS A 417 30.62 3.09 1.64
CA CYS A 417 30.96 2.11 0.61
C CYS A 417 31.35 2.75 -0.73
N ILE A 418 31.05 4.05 -0.93
CA ILE A 418 31.36 4.78 -2.16
C ILE A 418 32.82 5.27 -2.09
N ARG A 419 33.73 4.63 -2.87
CA ARG A 419 35.19 4.78 -2.72
C ARG A 419 35.77 6.06 -3.29
N LYS A 420 35.27 6.60 -4.41
CA LYS A 420 35.83 7.79 -5.08
C LYS A 420 34.82 8.94 -5.11
N SER A 421 35.15 10.06 -4.43
CA SER A 421 34.39 11.30 -4.56
C SER A 421 34.73 11.98 -5.88
N ILE A 422 34.01 11.67 -6.96
CA ILE A 422 34.28 12.23 -8.29
C ILE A 422 33.35 13.41 -8.62
N GLY A 423 32.25 13.63 -7.86
CA GLY A 423 31.21 14.62 -8.21
C GLY A 423 30.76 15.59 -7.11
N LEU A 424 30.11 16.69 -7.55
CA LEU A 424 29.42 17.67 -6.70
C LEU A 424 28.27 17.06 -5.89
N GLU A 425 27.52 16.11 -6.48
CA GLU A 425 26.32 15.51 -5.87
C GLU A 425 26.63 14.57 -4.69
N GLU A 426 27.69 13.78 -4.76
CA GLU A 426 28.10 12.91 -3.65
C GLU A 426 28.61 13.73 -2.45
N ASN A 427 29.38 14.79 -2.73
CA ASN A 427 29.81 15.75 -1.72
C ASN A 427 28.61 16.50 -1.14
N PHE A 428 27.64 16.88 -1.98
CA PHE A 428 26.38 17.49 -1.54
C PHE A 428 25.59 16.55 -0.64
N ASN A 429 25.43 15.27 -0.98
CA ASN A 429 24.64 14.32 -0.18
C ASN A 429 25.31 13.99 1.15
N ARG A 430 26.64 13.77 1.15
CA ARG A 430 27.40 13.57 2.37
C ARG A 430 27.37 14.80 3.28
N SER A 431 27.63 15.98 2.73
CA SER A 431 27.59 17.24 3.48
C SER A 431 26.16 17.65 3.88
N PHE A 432 25.13 17.28 3.13
CA PHE A 432 23.72 17.53 3.44
C PHE A 432 23.25 16.63 4.58
N LEU A 433 23.51 15.33 4.52
CA LEU A 433 23.15 14.42 5.62
C LEU A 433 23.95 14.74 6.87
N TRP A 434 25.28 14.89 6.76
CA TRP A 434 26.14 15.26 7.88
C TRP A 434 25.81 16.65 8.43
N GLY A 435 25.45 17.59 7.55
CA GLY A 435 25.03 18.95 7.89
C GLY A 435 23.63 19.03 8.49
N SER A 436 22.67 18.23 8.03
CA SER A 436 21.33 18.14 8.64
C SER A 436 21.45 17.53 10.05
N LEU A 437 22.27 16.48 10.14
CA LEU A 437 22.58 15.81 11.37
C LEU A 437 23.28 16.73 12.35
N TRP A 438 24.47 17.27 12.05
CA TRP A 438 25.33 18.00 13.00
C TRP A 438 25.33 19.54 12.79
N GLY A 439 24.47 20.07 11.92
CA GLY A 439 24.52 21.47 11.47
C GLY A 439 24.29 22.55 12.51
N LEU A 440 24.56 23.78 12.05
CA LEU A 440 24.56 25.05 12.78
C LEU A 440 23.13 25.54 13.08
N GLY A 441 22.41 24.82 13.93
CA GLY A 441 21.13 25.23 14.51
C GLY A 441 20.98 24.63 15.91
N LYS A 442 20.05 25.15 16.73
CA LYS A 442 19.68 24.48 17.98
C LYS A 442 18.70 23.34 17.63
N PRO A 443 19.14 22.07 17.59
CA PRO A 443 18.24 20.96 17.29
C PRO A 443 17.09 20.90 18.31
N GLY A 444 15.91 20.53 17.84
CA GLY A 444 14.78 20.14 18.68
C GLY A 444 15.14 18.96 19.62
N ALA A 445 14.28 18.66 20.59
CA ALA A 445 14.56 17.64 21.60
C ALA A 445 14.83 16.25 20.99
N ALA A 446 14.05 15.84 19.98
CA ALA A 446 14.24 14.56 19.29
C ALA A 446 15.58 14.47 18.57
N TRP A 447 15.96 15.52 17.83
CA TRP A 447 17.26 15.61 17.17
C TRP A 447 18.43 15.46 18.16
N LYS A 448 18.35 16.03 19.37
CA LYS A 448 19.40 15.86 20.39
C LYS A 448 19.61 14.39 20.80
N ILE A 449 18.52 13.64 20.96
CA ILE A 449 18.57 12.23 21.36
C ILE A 449 19.06 11.36 20.21
N ILE A 450 18.54 11.60 19.00
CA ILE A 450 18.98 10.90 17.78
C ILE A 450 20.48 11.14 17.56
N ARG A 451 20.95 12.39 17.66
CA ARG A 451 22.38 12.74 17.61
C ARG A 451 23.19 11.92 18.62
N LEU A 452 22.73 11.84 19.86
CA LEU A 452 23.41 11.07 20.91
C LEU A 452 23.46 9.57 20.57
N LYS A 453 22.34 8.99 20.10
CA LYS A 453 22.25 7.58 19.71
C LYS A 453 23.12 7.25 18.49
N VAL A 454 23.06 8.06 17.43
CA VAL A 454 23.91 7.88 16.24
C VAL A 454 25.38 8.02 16.60
N ARG A 455 25.75 9.03 17.41
CA ARG A 455 27.12 9.18 17.92
C ARG A 455 27.59 7.96 18.69
N ARG A 456 26.71 7.35 19.50
CA ARG A 456 27.00 6.12 20.24
C ARG A 456 27.21 4.93 19.30
N LEU A 457 26.34 4.75 18.29
CA LEU A 457 26.50 3.69 17.28
C LEU A 457 27.82 3.83 16.51
N LEU A 458 28.20 5.05 16.12
CA LEU A 458 29.49 5.32 15.46
C LEU A 458 30.68 5.04 16.40
N TYR A 459 30.58 5.44 17.66
CA TYR A 459 31.61 5.16 18.68
C TYR A 459 31.79 3.65 18.91
N ASP A 460 30.68 2.93 19.09
CA ASP A 460 30.70 1.48 19.34
C ASP A 460 31.28 0.73 18.12
N SER A 461 30.96 1.16 16.90
CA SER A 461 31.55 0.65 15.65
C SER A 461 33.07 0.87 15.60
N ILE A 462 33.57 2.08 15.87
CA ILE A 462 35.00 2.40 15.85
C ILE A 462 35.76 1.61 16.93
N THR A 463 35.23 1.57 18.15
CA THR A 463 35.89 0.86 19.26
C THR A 463 35.88 -0.66 19.07
N PHE A 464 34.86 -1.21 18.40
CA PHE A 464 34.78 -2.63 18.08
C PHE A 464 35.87 -3.08 17.10
N LEU A 465 36.37 -2.20 16.21
CA LEU A 465 37.51 -2.52 15.32
C LEU A 465 38.77 -2.98 16.05
N ALA A 466 39.03 -2.45 17.26
CA ALA A 466 40.18 -2.88 18.06
C ALA A 466 40.03 -4.34 18.53
N LYS A 467 38.79 -4.81 18.73
CA LYS A 467 38.48 -6.17 19.17
C LYS A 467 38.40 -7.14 17.98
N ALA A 468 37.65 -6.76 16.94
CA ALA A 468 37.38 -7.58 15.77
C ALA A 468 37.36 -6.73 14.48
N PRO A 469 38.50 -6.61 13.79
CA PRO A 469 38.59 -5.89 12.53
C PRO A 469 37.60 -6.45 11.49
N ASN A 470 36.80 -5.56 10.89
CA ASN A 470 35.84 -5.93 9.86
C ASN A 470 35.67 -4.77 8.85
N PRO A 471 35.26 -5.07 7.60
CA PRO A 471 35.18 -4.08 6.53
C PRO A 471 34.04 -3.05 6.71
N LYS A 472 33.04 -3.33 7.55
CA LYS A 472 31.93 -2.40 7.79
C LYS A 472 32.40 -1.24 8.65
N ASP A 473 32.94 -1.57 9.82
CA ASP A 473 33.37 -0.57 10.80
C ASP A 473 34.59 0.22 10.32
N SER A 474 35.48 -0.38 9.52
CA SER A 474 36.64 0.30 8.94
C SER A 474 36.23 1.39 7.94
N ARG A 475 35.18 1.16 7.15
CA ARG A 475 34.62 2.17 6.25
C ARG A 475 33.94 3.28 7.02
N ILE A 476 33.22 2.96 8.10
CA ILE A 476 32.63 3.96 9.00
C ILE A 476 33.72 4.84 9.62
N LEU A 477 34.83 4.24 10.06
CA LEU A 477 36.00 4.99 10.53
C LEU A 477 36.52 5.94 9.45
N GLY A 478 36.68 5.46 8.22
CA GLY A 478 37.09 6.28 7.06
C GLY A 478 36.12 7.43 6.78
N LEU A 479 34.81 7.21 6.91
CA LEU A 479 33.80 8.25 6.74
C LEU A 479 33.93 9.33 7.82
N CYS A 480 34.04 8.92 9.08
CA CYS A 480 34.24 9.84 10.20
C CYS A 480 35.51 10.68 10.00
N LEU A 481 36.61 10.09 9.54
CA LEU A 481 37.85 10.82 9.26
C LEU A 481 37.69 11.84 8.12
N ASN A 482 36.98 11.48 7.06
CA ASN A 482 36.71 12.38 5.94
C ASN A 482 35.85 13.58 6.33
N GLU A 483 34.79 13.37 7.11
CA GLU A 483 33.85 14.43 7.48
C GLU A 483 34.35 15.30 8.64
N LEU A 484 34.98 14.67 9.64
CA LEU A 484 35.49 15.38 10.82
C LEU A 484 36.84 16.03 10.55
N GLY A 485 37.66 15.46 9.65
CA GLY A 485 39.03 15.89 9.42
C GLY A 485 39.98 15.61 10.60
N PHE A 486 41.24 16.02 10.46
CA PHE A 486 42.32 15.67 11.41
C PHE A 486 42.58 16.72 12.51
N THR A 487 42.03 17.94 12.38
CA THR A 487 42.36 19.07 13.27
C THR A 487 41.34 19.24 14.40
N THR A 488 41.70 18.96 15.66
CA THR A 488 40.76 19.11 16.80
C THR A 488 40.53 20.58 17.16
N ASN A 489 39.53 21.22 16.55
CA ASN A 489 39.04 22.52 17.00
C ASN A 489 38.05 22.34 18.17
N LYS A 490 38.29 23.04 19.28
CA LYS A 490 37.44 22.98 20.49
C LYS A 490 36.03 23.58 20.29
N ASN A 491 35.78 24.27 19.17
CA ASN A 491 34.55 25.04 18.95
C ASN A 491 33.34 24.22 18.50
N ASP A 492 33.50 22.98 18.02
CA ASP A 492 32.38 22.10 17.66
C ASP A 492 32.07 21.10 18.77
N ARG A 493 31.30 21.55 19.77
CA ARG A 493 30.97 20.76 20.97
C ARG A 493 30.17 19.49 20.66
N SER A 494 29.50 19.41 19.50
CA SER A 494 28.60 18.31 19.15
C SER A 494 29.34 17.09 18.61
N THR A 495 30.41 17.32 17.84
CA THR A 495 31.19 16.26 17.18
C THR A 495 32.56 16.02 17.83
N HIS A 496 33.02 16.92 18.71
CA HIS A 496 34.33 16.88 19.34
C HIS A 496 34.69 15.52 19.96
N ALA A 497 33.76 14.91 20.71
CA ALA A 497 33.99 13.62 21.34
C ALA A 497 34.25 12.51 20.31
N LEU A 498 33.41 12.42 19.27
CA LEU A 498 33.57 11.44 18.20
C LEU A 498 34.87 11.66 17.43
N LYS A 499 35.22 12.93 17.14
CA LYS A 499 36.46 13.30 16.47
C LYS A 499 37.71 12.90 17.26
N LYS A 500 37.74 13.17 18.56
CA LYS A 500 38.83 12.78 19.45
C LYS A 500 39.04 11.27 19.43
N VAL A 501 37.96 10.50 19.55
CA VAL A 501 38.01 9.03 19.53
C VAL A 501 38.51 8.52 18.19
N THR A 502 37.98 9.04 17.08
CA THR A 502 38.37 8.65 15.72
C THR A 502 39.87 8.86 15.49
N ILE A 503 40.39 10.03 15.86
CA ILE A 503 41.82 10.37 15.70
C ILE A 503 42.71 9.53 16.63
N SER A 504 42.35 9.39 17.91
CA SER A 504 43.12 8.60 18.89
C SER A 504 43.20 7.14 18.46
N TRP A 505 42.06 6.55 18.06
CA TRP A 505 42.01 5.18 17.59
C TRP A 505 42.94 4.95 16.40
N VAL A 506 42.89 5.85 15.40
CA VAL A 506 43.70 5.76 14.17
C VAL A 506 45.19 5.85 14.47
N LYS A 507 45.59 6.83 15.30
CA LYS A 507 46.99 7.00 15.70
C LYS A 507 47.57 5.74 16.33
N GLU A 508 46.80 5.08 17.20
CA GLU A 508 47.27 3.95 18.01
C GLU A 508 47.14 2.59 17.30
N ASN A 509 46.18 2.44 16.37
CA ASN A 509 45.76 1.15 15.85
C ASN A 509 45.88 0.98 14.32
N TYR A 510 45.96 2.05 13.53
CA TYR A 510 45.92 1.91 12.06
C TYR A 510 47.12 1.13 11.49
N LEU A 511 48.34 1.42 11.94
CA LEU A 511 49.53 0.69 11.49
C LEU A 511 49.47 -0.80 11.90
N LYS A 512 48.97 -1.09 13.10
CA LYS A 512 48.74 -2.48 13.57
C LYS A 512 47.70 -3.19 12.70
N LEU A 513 46.62 -2.49 12.34
CA LEU A 513 45.59 -3.01 11.44
C LEU A 513 46.15 -3.29 10.05
N ARG A 514 46.97 -2.38 9.49
CA ARG A 514 47.60 -2.56 8.18
C ARG A 514 48.55 -3.75 8.14
N GLN A 515 49.32 -3.97 9.21
CA GLN A 515 50.20 -5.13 9.34
C GLN A 515 49.41 -6.45 9.46
N LYS A 516 48.35 -6.47 10.27
CA LYS A 516 47.57 -7.69 10.56
C LYS A 516 46.59 -8.04 9.44
N SER A 517 45.99 -7.04 8.80
CA SER A 517 44.94 -7.22 7.80
C SER A 517 44.93 -6.05 6.79
N PRO A 518 45.87 -6.06 5.81
CA PRO A 518 46.02 -4.98 4.83
C PRO A 518 44.72 -4.65 4.10
N ALA A 519 43.97 -5.67 3.66
CA ALA A 519 42.70 -5.50 2.95
C ALA A 519 41.66 -4.71 3.77
N ILE A 520 41.63 -4.87 5.10
CA ILE A 520 40.72 -4.12 5.98
C ILE A 520 41.25 -2.70 6.19
N ALA A 521 42.56 -2.51 6.33
CA ALA A 521 43.15 -1.18 6.45
C ALA A 521 42.93 -0.32 5.19
N GLU A 522 42.93 -0.94 4.00
CA GLU A 522 42.60 -0.26 2.74
C GLU A 522 41.15 0.25 2.70
N THR A 523 40.21 -0.47 3.32
CA THR A 523 38.81 -0.03 3.36
C THR A 523 38.57 1.22 4.22
N VAL A 524 39.55 1.64 5.04
CA VAL A 524 39.51 2.94 5.76
C VAL A 524 39.81 4.11 4.80
N LEU A 525 40.57 3.86 3.73
CA LEU A 525 41.02 4.86 2.77
C LEU A 525 39.91 5.14 1.74
N ILE A 526 38.83 5.77 2.18
CA ILE A 526 37.71 6.14 1.32
C ILE A 526 37.78 7.62 0.94
N GLY A 527 37.22 7.98 -0.23
CA GLY A 527 37.06 9.37 -0.65
C GLY A 527 38.38 10.11 -0.82
N ARG A 528 38.65 11.05 0.10
CA ARG A 528 39.81 11.97 0.06
C ARG A 528 40.99 11.49 0.90
N LEU A 529 40.87 10.32 1.53
CA LEU A 529 41.88 9.73 2.38
C LEU A 529 42.84 8.86 1.57
N SER A 530 44.13 9.11 1.75
CA SER A 530 45.21 8.27 1.23
C SER A 530 46.24 8.00 2.32
N PHE A 531 47.01 6.93 2.18
CA PHE A 531 48.12 6.63 3.07
C PHE A 531 49.46 6.90 2.38
N ASP A 532 50.33 7.63 3.06
CA ASP A 532 51.71 7.90 2.65
C ASP A 532 52.63 6.89 3.33
N GLU A 533 53.12 5.93 2.55
CA GLU A 533 53.97 4.84 3.06
C GLU A 533 55.34 5.32 3.54
N ALA A 534 55.90 6.34 2.89
CA ALA A 534 57.24 6.83 3.20
C ALA A 534 57.31 7.45 4.61
N GLU A 535 56.29 8.23 4.94
CA GLU A 535 56.20 8.95 6.22
C GLU A 535 55.28 8.26 7.24
N SER A 536 54.68 7.11 6.89
CA SER A 536 53.74 6.36 7.74
C SER A 536 52.59 7.22 8.29
N ARG A 537 51.98 8.03 7.43
CA ARG A 537 50.94 9.02 7.80
C ARG A 537 49.71 8.91 6.91
N LEU A 538 48.57 9.33 7.44
CA LEU A 538 47.35 9.51 6.65
C LEU A 538 47.29 10.93 6.08
N VAL A 539 46.82 11.03 4.85
CA VAL A 539 46.70 12.29 4.10
C VAL A 539 45.24 12.47 3.73
N LEU A 540 44.67 13.61 4.11
CA LEU A 540 43.34 14.04 3.70
C LEU A 540 43.50 15.14 2.65
N THR A 541 42.99 14.88 1.44
CA THR A 541 43.18 15.77 0.29
C THR A 541 41.94 16.65 0.09
N HIS A 542 42.00 17.90 0.56
CA HIS A 542 41.04 18.97 0.21
C HIS A 542 41.66 19.89 -0.87
N SER A 543 41.29 21.18 -0.91
CA SER A 543 42.04 22.23 -1.61
C SER A 543 43.48 22.38 -1.07
N THR A 544 43.71 21.98 0.18
CA THR A 544 45.01 21.81 0.81
C THR A 544 45.13 20.41 1.41
N LYS A 545 46.35 19.84 1.41
CA LYS A 545 46.63 18.53 2.03
C LYS A 545 46.79 18.70 3.54
N ILE A 546 46.05 17.91 4.31
CA ILE A 546 46.14 17.84 5.77
C ILE A 546 46.70 16.47 6.14
N TYR A 547 47.66 16.44 7.06
CA TYR A 547 48.39 15.23 7.44
C TYR A 547 48.04 14.79 8.86
N LEU A 548 48.07 13.47 9.10
CA LEU A 548 47.93 12.87 10.42
C LEU A 548 49.03 11.82 10.63
N ASP A 549 49.97 12.14 11.52
CA ASP A 549 51.05 11.22 11.90
C ASP A 549 50.52 10.09 12.78
N LEU A 550 50.98 8.86 12.51
CA LEU A 550 50.58 7.66 13.21
C LEU A 550 51.66 7.20 14.18
N LEU A 551 51.26 6.61 15.32
CA LEU A 551 52.20 6.08 16.30
C LEU A 551 52.74 4.74 15.82
N ARG A 552 54.06 4.58 15.85
CA ARG A 552 54.67 3.29 15.53
C ARG A 552 54.31 2.28 16.62
N PRO A 553 54.17 0.97 16.28
CA PRO A 553 53.77 -0.05 17.24
C PRO A 553 54.64 -0.09 18.51
N GLU A 554 55.92 0.26 18.37
CA GLU A 554 56.95 0.30 19.41
C GLU A 554 56.70 1.39 20.48
N ASP A 555 55.95 2.45 20.15
CA ASP A 555 55.71 3.62 21.02
C ASP A 555 54.41 3.52 21.85
N SER A 556 53.62 2.47 21.67
CA SER A 556 52.20 2.41 22.12
C SER A 556 51.96 1.90 23.55
N SER A 557 52.93 2.01 24.46
CA SER A 557 52.86 1.32 25.76
C SER A 557 51.99 1.97 26.83
N HIS A 558 51.38 3.15 26.66
CA HIS A 558 50.52 3.79 27.67
C HIS A 558 49.29 4.47 27.06
N GLY A 559 48.08 4.01 27.38
CA GLY A 559 46.85 4.74 27.04
C GLY A 559 45.56 3.92 27.07
N ALA A 560 45.09 3.49 28.25
CA ALA A 560 43.72 3.01 28.40
C ALA A 560 42.76 4.22 28.37
N ILE A 561 41.84 4.26 27.40
CA ILE A 561 40.78 5.26 27.34
C ILE A 561 39.76 4.96 28.45
N VAL A 562 39.72 5.82 29.48
CA VAL A 562 38.73 5.82 30.57
C VAL A 562 37.39 6.34 30.03
N ALA A 563 36.31 5.64 30.40
CA ALA A 563 34.97 5.74 29.82
C ALA A 563 34.02 6.74 30.51
N ASP A 564 34.51 7.64 31.33
CA ASP A 564 33.65 8.55 32.10
C ASP A 564 33.51 9.90 31.38
N GLU A 565 32.29 10.16 30.90
CA GLU A 565 31.76 11.33 30.14
C GLU A 565 31.53 11.09 28.63
N ILE A 566 30.45 10.35 28.30
CA ILE A 566 29.76 10.37 26.98
C ILE A 566 28.26 10.55 27.16
#